data_AF-A0A2D0IQJ2-F1
#
_entry.id   AF-A0A2D0IQJ2-F1
#
_cell.length_a   1.000
_cell.length_b   1.000
_cell.length_c   1.000
_cell.angle_alpha   90.00
_cell.angle_beta   90.00
_cell.angle_gamma   90.00
#
_symmetry.space_group_name_H-M   'P 1'
#
loop_
_entity.id
_entity.type
_entity.pdbx_description
1 polymer ?
#
loop_
_entity_poly.entity_id
_entity_poly.type
_entity_poly.pdbx_seq_one_letter_code
_entity_poly.pdbx_strand_id
1 'polypeptide(L)'
;MATVTSRNMIAGLAGWTVFVFSPVQADDPPFIQQKQQSQTAEQRLETPIPFVRLTEPFSDNLVQSAATLDTQEQLRQQERQHALQQQQTPDSDIRLTRPGVRLSDYPADEHPCFTINTLRLEGDSARRFQWVLDAAGDAKGRCLGGQGILLVNNKVQNAILTKGYVTTRVMVQEQDLTGGVLTLTLQPGRIAHNHGQQH
;
A
#
# COMPACT_ATOMS: atom_id res chain seq x y z
N MET A 1 -40.32 -52.17 -4.78
CA MET A 1 -40.36 -52.06 -6.25
C MET A 1 -40.28 -50.57 -6.56
N ALA A 2 -39.31 -49.97 -7.23
CA ALA A 2 -38.25 -50.47 -8.10
C ALA A 2 -36.97 -49.64 -7.91
N THR A 3 -35.89 -50.20 -8.42
CA THR A 3 -34.48 -49.89 -8.28
C THR A 3 -33.93 -49.19 -9.54
N VAL A 4 -32.94 -48.29 -9.36
CA VAL A 4 -31.77 -47.97 -10.26
C VAL A 4 -32.15 -47.37 -11.64
N THR A 5 -31.52 -46.33 -12.22
CA THR A 5 -30.11 -46.28 -12.64
C THR A 5 -29.69 -44.86 -13.04
N SER A 6 -28.45 -44.55 -12.69
CA SER A 6 -27.59 -43.47 -13.15
C SER A 6 -27.63 -43.20 -14.66
N ARG A 7 -27.52 -41.92 -15.05
CA ARG A 7 -26.83 -41.57 -16.29
C ARG A 7 -26.10 -40.24 -16.17
N ASN A 8 -24.81 -40.41 -15.95
CA ASN A 8 -23.72 -39.47 -16.07
C ASN A 8 -23.68 -38.88 -17.50
N MET A 9 -23.74 -37.56 -17.66
CA MET A 9 -23.16 -36.86 -18.81
C MET A 9 -22.69 -35.46 -18.37
N ILE A 10 -21.38 -35.36 -18.15
CA ILE A 10 -20.63 -34.12 -18.08
C ILE A 10 -20.18 -33.83 -19.51
N ALA A 11 -20.64 -32.72 -20.09
CA ALA A 11 -20.06 -32.10 -21.27
C ALA A 11 -20.37 -30.60 -21.23
N GLY A 12 -19.34 -29.76 -21.13
CA GLY A 12 -19.51 -28.31 -21.09
C GLY A 12 -18.25 -27.59 -20.63
N LEU A 13 -17.19 -27.71 -21.44
CA LEU A 13 -15.95 -26.94 -21.33
C LEU A 13 -16.23 -25.44 -21.51
N ALA A 14 -15.86 -24.62 -20.54
CA ALA A 14 -15.40 -23.24 -20.76
C ALA A 14 -14.78 -22.68 -19.47
N GLY A 15 -13.45 -22.77 -19.38
CA GLY A 15 -12.58 -21.80 -18.72
C GLY A 15 -12.92 -21.34 -17.30
N TRP A 16 -12.79 -22.23 -16.32
CA TRP A 16 -12.52 -21.81 -14.94
C TRP A 16 -11.04 -22.01 -14.69
N THR A 17 -10.23 -20.99 -14.94
CA THR A 17 -8.86 -20.95 -14.44
C THR A 17 -8.95 -20.89 -12.92
N VAL A 18 -8.72 -22.02 -12.27
CA VAL A 18 -8.38 -22.10 -10.86
C VAL A 18 -7.06 -21.36 -10.71
N PHE A 19 -7.09 -20.16 -10.13
CA PHE A 19 -5.88 -19.52 -9.64
C PHE A 19 -5.41 -20.32 -8.44
N VAL A 20 -4.54 -21.30 -8.69
CA VAL A 20 -3.67 -21.85 -7.64
C VAL A 20 -2.72 -20.72 -7.28
N PHE A 21 -2.93 -20.09 -6.12
CA PHE A 21 -1.91 -19.27 -5.49
C PHE A 21 -0.78 -20.21 -5.08
N SER A 22 0.18 -20.41 -5.99
CA SER A 22 1.49 -20.91 -5.59
C SER A 22 2.04 -19.94 -4.53
N PRO A 23 2.57 -20.43 -3.41
CA PRO A 23 3.32 -19.56 -2.52
C PRO A 23 4.46 -18.94 -3.32
N VAL A 24 4.60 -17.61 -3.24
CA VAL A 24 5.82 -16.92 -3.66
C VAL A 24 6.94 -17.51 -2.81
N GLN A 25 7.73 -18.39 -3.42
CA GLN A 25 9.04 -18.74 -2.91
C GLN A 25 9.87 -17.47 -2.97
N ALA A 26 10.30 -16.99 -1.80
CA ALA A 26 11.40 -16.05 -1.73
C ALA A 26 12.60 -16.76 -2.36
N ASP A 27 13.11 -16.24 -3.47
CA ASP A 27 14.42 -16.62 -3.97
C ASP A 27 15.44 -16.16 -2.93
N ASP A 28 15.89 -17.10 -2.09
CA ASP A 28 17.07 -16.89 -1.26
C ASP A 28 18.24 -16.56 -2.20
N PRO A 29 18.95 -15.43 -2.00
CA PRO A 29 20.12 -15.11 -2.81
C PRO A 29 21.16 -16.23 -2.63
N PRO A 30 21.88 -16.61 -3.70
CA PRO A 30 22.81 -17.74 -3.65
C PRO A 30 23.91 -17.52 -2.60
N PHE A 31 23.99 -18.47 -1.66
CA PHE A 31 24.93 -18.60 -0.54
C PHE A 31 26.42 -18.75 -0.93
N ILE A 32 26.82 -18.36 -2.14
CA ILE A 32 28.20 -18.58 -2.62
C ILE A 32 29.17 -17.52 -2.08
N GLN A 33 28.71 -16.30 -1.77
CA GLN A 33 29.61 -15.24 -1.32
C GLN A 33 30.10 -15.41 0.13
N GLN A 34 29.29 -16.06 0.99
CA GLN A 34 29.56 -16.11 2.43
C GLN A 34 30.67 -17.10 2.81
N LYS A 35 30.87 -18.17 2.00
CA LYS A 35 31.90 -19.18 2.28
C LYS A 35 33.32 -18.71 1.96
N GLN A 36 33.46 -17.65 1.16
CA GLN A 36 34.78 -17.17 0.74
C GLN A 36 35.41 -16.20 1.74
N GLN A 37 34.59 -15.45 2.50
CA GLN A 37 35.08 -14.51 3.51
C GLN A 37 35.59 -15.19 4.79
N SER A 38 35.07 -16.36 5.15
CA SER A 38 35.55 -17.12 6.32
C SER A 38 36.93 -17.76 6.10
N GLN A 39 37.29 -18.10 4.85
CA GLN A 39 38.60 -18.70 4.55
C GLN A 39 39.76 -17.71 4.60
N THR A 40 39.53 -16.42 4.32
CA THR A 40 40.61 -15.40 4.37
C THR A 40 41.02 -15.03 5.81
N ALA A 41 40.21 -15.38 6.82
CA ALA A 41 40.50 -15.07 8.22
C ALA A 41 41.38 -16.12 8.92
N GLU A 42 41.30 -17.40 8.55
CA GLU A 42 42.07 -18.47 9.23
C GLU A 42 43.53 -18.59 8.74
N GLN A 43 43.88 -18.06 7.57
CA GLN A 43 45.22 -18.20 7.00
C GLN A 43 46.28 -17.26 7.61
N ARG A 44 45.94 -16.46 8.62
CA ARG A 44 46.88 -15.53 9.28
C ARG A 44 47.45 -16.02 10.62
N LEU A 45 47.18 -17.26 11.04
CA LEU A 45 47.67 -17.77 12.34
C LEU A 45 49.04 -18.48 12.32
N GLU A 46 49.76 -18.53 11.19
CA GLU A 46 51.11 -19.11 11.14
C GLU A 46 52.26 -18.08 11.01
N THR A 47 52.10 -16.87 11.53
CA THR A 47 53.29 -16.04 11.80
C THR A 47 53.92 -16.49 13.11
N PRO A 48 55.20 -16.92 13.13
CA PRO A 48 55.89 -17.27 14.36
C PRO A 48 55.88 -16.06 15.30
N ILE A 49 55.48 -16.31 16.55
CA ILE A 49 55.45 -15.29 17.61
C ILE A 49 56.90 -14.81 17.81
N PRO A 50 57.23 -13.53 17.57
CA PRO A 50 58.58 -13.06 17.85
C PRO A 50 58.77 -13.08 19.37
N PHE A 51 59.89 -13.63 19.82
CA PHE A 51 60.33 -13.51 21.21
C PHE A 51 60.55 -12.02 21.51
N VAL A 52 59.65 -11.41 22.28
CA VAL A 52 59.77 -10.02 22.72
C VAL A 52 60.92 -9.92 23.73
N ARG A 53 62.04 -9.31 23.33
CA ARG A 53 63.06 -8.86 24.30
C ARG A 53 62.56 -7.58 24.99
N LEU A 54 62.66 -7.53 26.33
CA LEU A 54 62.19 -6.42 27.18
C LEU A 54 63.00 -5.11 27.04
N THR A 55 63.60 -4.85 25.89
CA THR A 55 64.36 -3.62 25.62
C THR A 55 64.12 -3.16 24.19
N GLU A 56 62.89 -2.77 23.85
CA GLU A 56 62.63 -1.99 22.62
C GLU A 56 61.67 -0.83 22.91
N PRO A 57 61.91 0.36 22.31
CA PRO A 57 61.03 1.51 22.50
C PRO A 57 59.64 1.21 21.92
N PHE A 58 58.59 1.80 22.54
CA PHE A 58 57.21 1.72 22.05
C PHE A 58 57.17 2.02 20.55
N SER A 59 56.93 0.99 19.75
CA SER A 59 57.07 1.06 18.30
C SER A 59 55.81 1.61 17.65
N ASP A 60 55.96 2.56 16.71
CA ASP A 60 54.91 3.21 15.89
C ASP A 60 53.92 2.24 15.22
N ASN A 61 54.27 0.95 15.15
CA ASN A 61 53.45 -0.12 14.57
C ASN A 61 52.09 -0.33 15.26
N LEU A 62 51.99 -0.11 16.59
CA LEU A 62 50.72 -0.26 17.31
C LEU A 62 49.72 0.85 16.95
N VAL A 63 50.21 2.07 16.74
CA VAL A 63 49.39 3.23 16.33
C VAL A 63 48.91 3.05 14.90
N GLN A 64 49.78 2.55 14.01
CA GLN A 64 49.43 2.24 12.62
C GLN A 64 48.38 1.11 12.52
N SER A 65 48.48 0.10 13.41
CA SER A 65 47.52 -1.02 13.47
C SER A 65 46.15 -0.59 13.99
N ALA A 66 46.11 0.29 14.99
CA ALA A 66 44.86 0.87 15.49
C ALA A 66 44.16 1.75 14.43
N ALA A 67 44.93 2.59 13.72
CA ALA A 67 44.39 3.46 12.67
C ALA A 67 43.80 2.68 11.48
N THR A 68 44.40 1.53 11.14
CA THR A 68 43.89 0.67 10.05
C THR A 68 42.62 -0.09 10.43
N LEU A 69 42.50 -0.53 11.68
CA LEU A 69 41.27 -1.16 12.21
C LEU A 69 40.10 -0.16 12.26
N ASP A 70 40.35 1.07 12.70
CA ASP A 70 39.33 2.12 12.78
C ASP A 70 38.82 2.50 11.38
N THR A 71 39.73 2.61 10.40
CA THR A 71 39.37 2.83 8.98
C THR A 71 38.51 1.68 8.44
N GLN A 72 38.81 0.44 8.80
CA GLN A 72 38.05 -0.73 8.35
C GLN A 72 36.67 -0.82 9.00
N GLU A 73 36.53 -0.36 10.25
CA GLU A 73 35.23 -0.26 10.92
C GLU A 73 34.33 0.80 10.30
N GLN A 74 34.90 1.96 9.95
CA GLN A 74 34.18 3.03 9.25
C GLN A 74 33.64 2.56 7.90
N LEU A 75 34.45 1.84 7.12
CA LEU A 75 34.00 1.27 5.84
C LEU A 75 32.82 0.30 6.01
N ARG A 76 32.88 -0.60 6.99
CA ARG A 76 31.77 -1.52 7.29
C ARG A 76 30.49 -0.79 7.72
N GLN A 77 30.62 0.32 8.45
CA GLN A 77 29.46 1.14 8.82
C GLN A 77 28.83 1.81 7.60
N GLN A 78 29.67 2.34 6.70
CA GLN A 78 29.21 3.00 5.48
C GLN A 78 28.52 2.02 4.53
N GLU A 79 29.06 0.81 4.36
CA GLU A 79 28.41 -0.26 3.56
C GLU A 79 27.04 -0.64 4.11
N ARG A 80 26.91 -0.79 5.44
CA ARG A 80 25.60 -1.06 6.07
C ARG A 80 24.60 0.06 5.81
N GLN A 81 25.04 1.32 5.91
CA GLN A 81 24.18 2.47 5.63
C GLN A 81 23.72 2.49 4.17
N HIS A 82 24.63 2.24 3.22
CA HIS A 82 24.26 2.15 1.80
C HIS A 82 23.27 1.01 1.53
N ALA A 83 23.47 -0.16 2.13
CA ALA A 83 22.56 -1.29 1.98
C ALA A 83 21.15 -0.98 2.52
N LEU A 84 21.06 -0.35 3.70
CA LEU A 84 19.78 0.10 4.26
C LEU A 84 19.10 1.13 3.35
N GLN A 85 19.86 2.07 2.80
CA GLN A 85 19.31 3.11 1.94
C GLN A 85 18.79 2.54 0.61
N GLN A 86 19.46 1.54 0.04
CA GLN A 86 18.98 0.81 -1.14
C GLN A 86 17.69 0.03 -0.86
N GLN A 87 17.56 -0.58 0.33
CA GLN A 87 16.33 -1.28 0.75
C GLN A 87 15.16 -0.33 0.99
N GLN A 88 15.44 0.90 1.43
CA GLN A 88 14.43 1.92 1.71
C GLN A 88 14.08 2.79 0.51
N THR A 89 14.81 2.70 -0.60
CA THR A 89 14.52 3.48 -1.80
C THR A 89 13.20 2.95 -2.38
N PRO A 90 12.11 3.74 -2.35
CA PRO A 90 10.85 3.29 -2.90
C PRO A 90 11.04 3.06 -4.39
N ASP A 91 10.56 1.92 -4.90
CA ASP A 91 10.47 1.67 -6.33
C ASP A 91 9.55 2.75 -6.94
N SER A 92 10.18 3.77 -7.52
CA SER A 92 9.54 5.03 -7.88
C SER A 92 9.19 5.02 -9.35
N ASP A 93 8.34 4.07 -9.76
CA ASP A 93 7.54 4.24 -10.98
C ASP A 93 6.22 3.45 -10.97
N ILE A 94 5.50 3.45 -9.84
CA ILE A 94 4.09 3.03 -9.87
C ILE A 94 3.27 4.18 -10.48
N ARG A 95 3.21 4.24 -11.81
CA ARG A 95 2.16 4.97 -12.52
C ARG A 95 0.82 4.33 -12.19
N LEU A 96 0.18 4.81 -11.13
CA LEU A 96 -1.24 4.59 -10.83
C LEU A 96 -2.08 5.18 -11.97
N THR A 97 -2.14 4.47 -13.09
CA THR A 97 -3.06 4.78 -14.18
C THR A 97 -4.44 4.50 -13.64
N ARG A 98 -5.12 5.56 -13.22
CA ARG A 98 -6.51 5.50 -12.78
C ARG A 98 -7.38 5.25 -14.01
N PRO A 99 -8.01 4.08 -14.16
CA PRO A 99 -9.02 3.91 -15.18
C PRO A 99 -10.13 4.91 -14.90
N GLY A 100 -10.59 5.64 -15.92
CA GLY A 100 -11.77 6.47 -15.80
C GLY A 100 -12.96 5.57 -15.50
N VAL A 101 -13.34 5.45 -14.22
CA VAL A 101 -14.46 4.60 -13.79
C VAL A 101 -15.74 5.23 -14.36
N ARG A 102 -16.28 4.60 -15.40
CA ARG A 102 -17.66 4.86 -15.85
C ARG A 102 -18.57 4.26 -14.79
N LEU A 103 -19.18 5.11 -13.97
CA LEU A 103 -20.16 4.67 -12.99
C LEU A 103 -21.50 4.42 -13.69
N SER A 104 -22.20 3.37 -13.27
CA SER A 104 -23.50 2.98 -13.80
C SER A 104 -24.55 4.08 -13.63
N ASP A 105 -25.56 4.06 -14.49
CA ASP A 105 -26.74 4.91 -14.35
C ASP A 105 -27.61 4.48 -13.16
N TYR A 106 -28.46 5.41 -12.72
CA TYR A 106 -29.42 5.13 -11.64
C TYR A 106 -30.51 4.15 -12.10
N PRO A 107 -30.89 3.17 -11.26
CA PRO A 107 -32.00 2.28 -11.56
C PRO A 107 -33.31 3.06 -11.75
N ALA A 108 -34.19 2.55 -12.62
CA ALA A 108 -35.46 3.21 -12.93
C ALA A 108 -36.59 2.85 -11.95
N ASP A 109 -36.60 1.60 -11.44
CA ASP A 109 -37.75 1.01 -10.75
C ASP A 109 -37.41 0.54 -9.32
N GLU A 110 -36.88 1.43 -8.48
CA GLU A 110 -36.63 1.10 -7.07
C GLU A 110 -37.87 1.28 -6.19
N HIS A 111 -38.12 0.32 -5.30
CA HIS A 111 -39.19 0.41 -4.30
C HIS A 111 -38.73 -0.20 -2.96
N PRO A 112 -38.92 0.49 -1.82
CA PRO A 112 -39.37 1.87 -1.69
C PRO A 112 -38.32 2.87 -2.22
N CYS A 113 -38.78 4.04 -2.71
CA CYS A 113 -37.91 5.10 -3.18
C CYS A 113 -38.42 6.49 -2.76
N PHE A 114 -37.52 7.47 -2.76
CA PHE A 114 -37.81 8.87 -2.44
C PHE A 114 -37.33 9.76 -3.58
N THR A 115 -38.13 10.77 -3.94
CA THR A 115 -37.72 11.74 -4.97
C THR A 115 -36.67 12.68 -4.38
N ILE A 116 -35.45 12.64 -4.90
CA ILE A 116 -34.34 13.47 -4.40
C ILE A 116 -34.31 14.77 -5.19
N ASN A 117 -34.63 15.88 -4.54
CA ASN A 117 -34.63 17.22 -5.16
C ASN A 117 -33.33 17.98 -4.88
N THR A 118 -32.77 17.78 -3.68
CA THR A 118 -31.59 18.50 -3.22
C THR A 118 -30.53 17.54 -2.72
N LEU A 119 -29.28 17.78 -3.14
CA LEU A 119 -28.11 17.15 -2.56
C LEU A 119 -27.41 18.17 -1.66
N ARG A 120 -27.03 17.77 -0.44
CA ARG A 120 -26.25 18.58 0.49
C ARG A 120 -24.97 17.85 0.85
N LEU A 121 -23.89 18.61 1.01
CA LEU A 121 -22.64 18.11 1.57
C LEU A 121 -22.31 18.85 2.86
N GLU A 122 -22.14 18.09 3.94
CA GLU A 122 -21.86 18.59 5.29
C GLU A 122 -20.62 17.93 5.88
N GLY A 123 -20.19 18.39 7.06
CA GLY A 123 -19.00 17.91 7.75
C GLY A 123 -17.78 18.82 7.59
N ASP A 124 -16.68 18.38 8.19
CA ASP A 124 -15.43 19.13 8.23
C ASP A 124 -14.91 19.41 6.83
N SER A 125 -14.53 20.65 6.54
CA SER A 125 -14.08 21.09 5.21
C SER A 125 -15.09 21.00 4.07
N ALA A 126 -16.35 20.59 4.30
CA ALA A 126 -17.36 20.40 3.24
C ALA A 126 -17.54 21.62 2.31
N ARG A 127 -17.37 22.84 2.85
CA ARG A 127 -17.41 24.08 2.05
C ARG A 127 -16.42 24.07 0.88
N ARG A 128 -15.22 23.49 1.04
CA ARG A 128 -14.22 23.41 -0.04
C ARG A 128 -14.49 22.30 -1.04
N PHE A 129 -15.40 21.38 -0.72
CA PHE A 129 -15.72 20.20 -1.51
C PHE A 129 -17.11 20.26 -2.13
N GLN A 130 -17.82 21.39 -2.11
CA GLN A 130 -19.17 21.49 -2.68
C GLN A 130 -19.24 21.08 -4.16
N TRP A 131 -18.14 21.25 -4.90
CA TRP A 131 -17.98 20.81 -6.30
C TRP A 131 -18.22 19.30 -6.51
N VAL A 132 -18.11 18.46 -5.48
CA VAL A 132 -18.30 17.01 -5.61
C VAL A 132 -19.76 16.65 -5.90
N LEU A 133 -20.71 17.51 -5.53
CA LEU A 133 -22.13 17.28 -5.73
C LEU A 133 -22.52 17.32 -7.22
N ASP A 134 -21.74 18.00 -8.05
CA ASP A 134 -21.95 18.06 -9.50
C ASP A 134 -21.82 16.68 -10.15
N ALA A 135 -20.99 15.79 -9.57
CA ALA A 135 -20.81 14.43 -10.06
C ALA A 135 -22.06 13.54 -9.93
N ALA A 136 -23.00 13.91 -9.06
CA ALA A 136 -24.29 13.24 -8.87
C ALA A 136 -25.47 14.18 -9.18
N GLY A 137 -25.25 15.25 -9.95
CA GLY A 137 -26.29 16.22 -10.28
C GLY A 137 -27.49 15.60 -11.02
N ASP A 138 -27.25 14.52 -11.75
CA ASP A 138 -28.25 13.74 -12.48
C ASP A 138 -29.17 12.87 -11.59
N ALA A 139 -28.89 12.82 -10.27
CA ALA A 139 -29.78 12.24 -9.26
C ALA A 139 -31.00 13.11 -8.97
N LYS A 140 -30.90 14.43 -9.21
CA LYS A 140 -31.96 15.38 -8.86
C LYS A 140 -33.21 15.13 -9.69
N GLY A 141 -34.37 15.11 -9.03
CA GLY A 141 -35.67 14.81 -9.60
C GLY A 141 -35.95 13.32 -9.82
N ARG A 142 -35.02 12.42 -9.49
CA ARG A 142 -35.23 10.97 -9.61
C ARG A 142 -35.78 10.37 -8.33
N CYS A 143 -36.59 9.32 -8.45
CA CYS A 143 -36.94 8.46 -7.33
C CYS A 143 -35.79 7.47 -7.09
N LEU A 144 -35.11 7.60 -5.96
CA LEU A 144 -33.97 6.75 -5.61
C LEU A 144 -34.30 5.93 -4.36
N GLY A 145 -34.03 4.63 -4.44
CA GLY A 145 -33.99 3.73 -3.30
C GLY A 145 -32.57 3.56 -2.79
N GLY A 146 -32.33 2.49 -2.03
CA GLY A 146 -31.01 2.22 -1.46
C GLY A 146 -29.89 2.06 -2.51
N GLN A 147 -30.19 1.51 -3.69
CA GLN A 147 -29.19 1.33 -4.75
C GLN A 147 -28.85 2.67 -5.41
N GLY A 148 -29.85 3.48 -5.70
CA GLY A 148 -29.67 4.83 -6.24
C GLY A 148 -28.86 5.73 -5.30
N ILE A 149 -29.15 5.69 -4.00
CA ILE A 149 -28.40 6.44 -2.98
C ILE A 149 -26.95 5.96 -2.89
N LEU A 150 -26.71 4.65 -2.94
CA LEU A 150 -25.36 4.09 -2.98
C LEU A 150 -24.60 4.59 -4.22
N LEU A 151 -25.25 4.65 -5.39
CA LEU A 151 -24.65 5.20 -6.60
C LEU A 151 -24.36 6.70 -6.48
N VAL A 152 -25.22 7.50 -5.85
CA VAL A 152 -24.92 8.90 -5.52
C VAL A 152 -23.63 8.99 -4.71
N ASN A 153 -23.52 8.20 -3.64
CA ASN A 153 -22.32 8.17 -2.81
C ASN A 153 -21.07 7.78 -3.61
N ASN A 154 -21.17 6.77 -4.48
CA ASN A 154 -20.06 6.32 -5.32
C ASN A 154 -19.62 7.37 -6.34
N LYS A 155 -20.55 8.09 -6.98
CA LYS A 155 -20.24 9.20 -7.90
C LYS A 155 -19.51 10.33 -7.18
N VAL A 156 -20.01 10.73 -6.03
CA VAL A 156 -19.39 11.77 -5.19
C VAL A 156 -18.00 11.34 -4.71
N GLN A 157 -17.88 10.12 -4.19
CA GLN A 157 -16.60 9.57 -3.74
C GLN A 157 -15.59 9.48 -4.89
N ASN A 158 -16.03 9.06 -6.09
CA ASN A 158 -15.16 8.99 -7.25
C ASN A 158 -14.66 10.37 -7.70
N ALA A 159 -15.52 11.40 -7.63
CA ALA A 159 -15.14 12.77 -7.93
C ALA A 159 -13.99 13.27 -7.03
N ILE A 160 -14.10 13.01 -5.72
CA ILE A 160 -13.04 13.29 -4.71
C ILE A 160 -11.75 12.58 -5.07
N LEU A 161 -11.83 11.28 -5.34
CA LEU A 161 -10.65 10.51 -5.70
C LEU A 161 -10.01 11.08 -6.97
N THR A 162 -10.78 11.45 -7.99
CA THR A 162 -10.26 11.89 -9.30
C THR A 162 -9.51 13.21 -9.21
N LYS A 163 -9.78 14.03 -8.20
CA LYS A 163 -8.98 15.23 -7.86
C LYS A 163 -7.78 14.97 -6.95
N GLY A 164 -7.50 13.70 -6.60
CA GLY A 164 -6.32 13.30 -5.81
C GLY A 164 -6.53 13.22 -4.29
N TYR A 165 -7.75 13.43 -3.79
CA TYR A 165 -8.04 13.38 -2.35
C TYR A 165 -8.24 11.95 -1.84
N VAL A 166 -7.19 11.14 -1.88
CA VAL A 166 -7.24 9.68 -1.61
C VAL A 166 -7.64 9.31 -0.17
N THR A 167 -7.35 10.17 0.80
CA THR A 167 -7.67 9.93 2.23
C THR A 167 -9.02 10.52 2.64
N THR A 168 -9.72 11.21 1.73
CA THR A 168 -11.01 11.85 2.00
C THR A 168 -12.17 10.92 1.64
N ARG A 169 -13.18 10.84 2.51
CA ARG A 169 -14.32 9.95 2.36
C ARG A 169 -15.64 10.70 2.40
N VAL A 170 -16.66 10.15 1.75
CA VAL A 170 -18.06 10.59 1.84
C VAL A 170 -18.91 9.42 2.29
N MET A 171 -19.84 9.72 3.20
CA MET A 171 -20.74 8.77 3.83
C MET A 171 -22.18 9.25 3.69
N VAL A 172 -23.10 8.30 3.65
CA VAL A 172 -24.54 8.53 3.81
C VAL A 172 -24.95 7.99 5.17
N GLN A 173 -25.56 8.85 6.00
CA GLN A 173 -26.13 8.45 7.27
C GLN A 173 -27.63 8.16 7.12
N GLU A 174 -28.20 7.43 8.08
CA GLU A 174 -29.64 7.24 8.18
C GLU A 174 -30.32 8.61 8.36
N GLN A 175 -31.29 8.89 7.51
CA GLN A 175 -31.96 10.18 7.45
C GLN A 175 -33.35 10.03 6.85
N ASP A 176 -34.22 10.98 7.17
CA ASP A 176 -35.53 11.09 6.53
C ASP A 176 -35.39 11.76 5.16
N LEU A 177 -35.80 11.04 4.12
CA LEU A 177 -35.75 11.49 2.73
C LEU A 177 -37.10 11.97 2.19
N THR A 178 -38.15 11.99 3.02
CA THR A 178 -39.50 12.45 2.61
C THR A 178 -39.51 13.89 2.12
N GLY A 179 -38.63 14.75 2.67
CA GLY A 179 -38.43 16.12 2.20
C GLY A 179 -37.64 16.24 0.90
N GLY A 180 -37.15 15.13 0.33
CA GLY A 180 -36.37 15.09 -0.91
C GLY A 180 -34.98 15.71 -0.80
N VAL A 181 -34.40 15.73 0.40
CA VAL A 181 -33.05 16.24 0.66
C VAL A 181 -32.15 15.09 1.06
N LEU A 182 -31.19 14.72 0.21
CA LEU A 182 -30.16 13.75 0.54
C LEU A 182 -28.90 14.48 1.01
N THR A 183 -28.57 14.29 2.29
CA THR A 183 -27.39 14.87 2.92
C THR A 183 -26.26 13.84 2.98
N LEU A 184 -25.12 14.23 2.43
CA LEU A 184 -23.87 13.49 2.42
C LEU A 184 -22.91 14.09 3.45
N THR A 185 -22.18 13.25 4.18
CA THR A 185 -21.20 13.69 5.17
C THR A 185 -19.79 13.48 4.65
N LEU A 186 -19.01 14.56 4.55
CA LEU A 186 -17.61 14.54 4.20
C LEU A 186 -16.75 14.31 5.44
N GLN A 187 -15.82 13.36 5.35
CA GLN A 187 -14.77 13.13 6.32
C GLN A 187 -13.40 13.34 5.66
N PRO A 188 -12.73 14.48 5.93
CA PRO A 188 -11.41 14.76 5.37
C PRO A 188 -10.34 13.88 6.02
N GLY A 189 -9.45 13.32 5.20
CA GLY A 189 -8.25 12.67 5.70
C GLY A 189 -7.16 13.70 6.01
N ARG A 190 -6.50 13.57 7.16
CA ARG A 190 -5.34 14.37 7.55
C ARG A 190 -4.10 13.49 7.51
N ILE A 191 -3.02 14.00 6.93
CA ILE A 191 -1.71 13.33 6.97
C ILE A 191 -0.98 13.92 8.17
N ALA A 192 -0.70 13.10 9.18
CA ALA A 192 0.19 13.50 10.27
C ALA A 192 1.61 13.58 9.71
N HIS A 193 2.28 14.73 9.89
CA HIS A 193 3.72 14.80 9.68
C HIS A 193 4.41 14.15 10.88
N ASN A 194 4.99 12.97 10.66
CA ASN A 194 5.82 12.34 11.67
C ASN A 194 7.17 13.06 11.69
N HIS A 195 7.32 14.05 12.55
CA HIS A 195 8.65 14.58 12.86
C HIS A 195 9.40 13.53 13.69
N GLY A 196 10.26 12.76 13.03
CA GLY A 196 11.27 11.97 13.71
C GLY A 196 12.21 12.91 14.45
N GLN A 197 12.02 13.07 15.76
CA GLN A 197 12.99 13.72 16.61
C GLN A 197 14.22 12.81 16.70
N GLN A 198 15.27 13.20 15.99
CA GLN A 198 16.62 12.72 16.25
C GLN A 198 17.10 13.42 17.52
N HIS A 199 17.27 12.64 18.58
CA HIS A 199 18.04 13.02 19.77
C HIS A 199 19.31 12.18 19.79
#